data_AF-A0A151K049-F1
#
_entry.id   AF-A0A151K049-F1
#
_cell.length_a   1.000
_cell.length_b   1.000
_cell.length_c   1.000
_cell.angle_alpha   90.00
_cell.angle_beta   90.00
_cell.angle_gamma   90.00
#
_symmetry.space_group_name_H-M   'P 1'
#
loop_
_entity.id
_entity.type
_entity.pdbx_description
1 polymer ?
#
loop_
_entity_poly.entity_id
_entity_poly.type
_entity_poly.pdbx_seq_one_letter_code
_entity_poly.pdbx_strand_id
1 'polypeptide(L)'
;DTAVLASHESPILATQMLQNNLNDIQKWLNTWRIKANEAKSAHVTFTTRRETCPEVSLNGQQIPQSEVAKYLGVHFDHRLTWKTHIFTTRKQFGLKLRKLFWLLNRRSRLTLENKLLIYKTILKPVWRYGIQLWGTAANSNVEILQRFQSKILRMIVDAPWFVTNDTIHRDLQVPSVKEETLNYCKNYRDRLKKHPNIFTANLMKPRSIRRLKKKIPFDFIH
;
A
#
# COMPACT_ATOMS: atom_id res chain seq x y z
N ASP A 1 -12.58 6.11 -10.30
CA ASP A 1 -11.96 6.71 -9.11
C ASP A 1 -11.01 7.82 -9.53
N THR A 2 -11.19 9.00 -8.95
CA THR A 2 -10.35 10.17 -9.19
C THR A 2 -9.82 10.63 -7.85
N ALA A 3 -8.53 10.99 -7.79
CA ALA A 3 -7.90 11.54 -6.60
C ALA A 3 -7.42 12.96 -6.91
N VAL A 4 -7.74 13.90 -6.02
CA VAL A 4 -7.28 15.30 -6.10
C VAL A 4 -6.41 15.56 -4.89
N LEU A 5 -5.24 16.15 -5.12
CA LEU A 5 -4.28 16.48 -4.08
C LEU A 5 -3.93 17.95 -4.16
N ALA A 6 -3.99 18.63 -3.02
CA ALA A 6 -3.44 19.96 -2.83
C ALA A 6 -2.46 19.93 -1.65
N SER A 7 -1.40 20.73 -1.73
CA SER A 7 -0.39 20.81 -0.67
C SER A 7 0.04 22.25 -0.46
N HIS A 8 -0.09 22.75 0.77
CA HIS A 8 0.36 24.08 1.16
C HIS A 8 0.76 24.07 2.65
N GLU A 9 1.56 25.03 3.11
CA GLU A 9 1.98 25.13 4.52
C GLU A 9 0.79 25.46 5.43
N SER A 10 0.01 26.48 5.05
CA SER A 10 -1.28 26.85 5.65
C SER A 10 -2.40 25.87 5.25
N PRO A 11 -3.14 25.29 6.21
CA PRO A 11 -4.31 24.43 5.95
C PRO A 11 -5.43 25.14 5.17
N ILE A 12 -5.61 26.44 5.41
CA ILE A 12 -6.66 27.24 4.76
C ILE A 12 -6.37 27.36 3.26
N LEU A 13 -5.15 27.76 2.91
CA LEU A 13 -4.72 27.89 1.51
C LEU A 13 -4.71 26.53 0.80
N ALA A 14 -4.29 25.46 1.48
CA ALA A 14 -4.38 24.09 0.92
C ALA A 14 -5.83 23.72 0.57
N THR A 15 -6.77 24.09 1.44
CA THR A 15 -8.20 23.82 1.26
C THR A 15 -8.81 24.66 0.15
N GLN A 16 -8.43 25.93 0.04
CA GLN A 16 -8.84 26.79 -1.07
C GLN A 16 -8.35 26.26 -2.42
N MET A 17 -7.09 25.83 -2.51
CA MET A 17 -6.55 25.18 -3.70
C MET A 17 -7.32 23.89 -4.03
N LEU A 18 -7.64 23.09 -3.01
CA LEU A 18 -8.42 21.87 -3.20
C LEU A 18 -9.84 22.18 -3.70
N GLN A 19 -10.53 23.16 -3.10
CA GLN A 19 -11.87 23.57 -3.50
C GLN A 19 -11.90 24.14 -4.92
N ASN A 20 -10.90 24.93 -5.32
CA ASN A 20 -10.78 25.43 -6.69
C ASN A 20 -10.68 24.27 -7.70
N ASN A 21 -9.83 23.27 -7.42
CA ASN A 21 -9.72 22.08 -8.24
C ASN A 21 -11.03 21.27 -8.28
N LEU A 22 -11.75 21.17 -7.15
CA LEU A 22 -13.06 20.52 -7.09
C LEU A 22 -14.11 21.27 -7.92
N ASN A 23 -14.09 22.59 -7.92
CA ASN A 23 -14.99 23.42 -8.73
C ASN A 23 -14.75 23.20 -10.23
N ASP A 24 -13.50 23.11 -10.66
CA ASP A 24 -13.15 22.81 -12.06
C ASP A 24 -13.59 21.41 -12.47
N ILE A 25 -13.39 20.42 -11.58
CA ILE A 25 -13.88 19.05 -11.77
C ILE A 25 -15.41 19.04 -11.84
N GLN A 26 -16.09 19.78 -10.96
CA GLN A 26 -17.54 19.89 -10.97
C GLN A 26 -18.06 20.48 -12.28
N LYS A 27 -17.42 21.54 -12.78
CA LYS A 27 -17.73 22.12 -14.10
C LYS A 27 -17.57 21.09 -15.21
N TRP A 28 -16.46 20.34 -15.20
CA TRP A 28 -16.23 19.27 -16.17
C TRP A 28 -17.29 18.16 -16.06
N LEU A 29 -17.58 17.67 -14.85
CA LEU A 29 -18.61 16.66 -14.60
C LEU A 29 -19.98 17.09 -15.14
N ASN A 30 -20.35 18.36 -14.94
CA ASN A 30 -21.58 18.93 -15.46
C ASN A 30 -21.62 18.96 -16.99
N THR A 31 -20.53 19.42 -17.64
CA THR A 31 -20.41 19.41 -19.10
C THR A 31 -20.64 18.02 -19.68
N TRP A 32 -20.09 16.99 -19.03
CA TRP A 32 -20.20 15.61 -19.47
C TRP A 32 -21.40 14.86 -18.88
N ARG A 33 -22.27 15.54 -18.11
CA ARG A 33 -23.45 14.97 -17.45
C ARG A 33 -23.13 13.76 -16.56
N ILE A 34 -21.96 13.78 -15.92
CA ILE A 34 -21.51 12.72 -15.00
C ILE A 34 -21.86 13.15 -13.57
N LYS A 35 -22.60 12.30 -12.85
CA LYS A 35 -22.94 12.53 -11.44
C LYS A 35 -21.85 11.94 -10.54
N ALA A 36 -21.20 12.80 -9.75
CA ALA A 36 -20.30 12.34 -8.67
C ALA A 36 -21.10 11.63 -7.57
N ASN A 37 -20.43 10.77 -6.80
CA ASN A 37 -21.00 10.19 -5.59
C ASN A 37 -20.31 10.79 -4.37
N GLU A 38 -20.96 11.78 -3.78
CA GLU A 38 -20.47 12.56 -2.66
C GLU A 38 -20.31 11.69 -1.42
N ALA A 39 -21.24 10.76 -1.18
CA ALA A 39 -21.19 9.82 -0.05
C ALA A 39 -20.04 8.79 -0.14
N LYS A 40 -19.53 8.51 -1.35
CA LYS A 40 -18.33 7.68 -1.56
C LYS A 40 -17.03 8.48 -1.60
N SER A 41 -17.13 9.82 -1.68
CA SER A 41 -15.98 10.70 -1.65
C SER A 41 -15.49 10.85 -0.22
N ALA A 42 -14.17 10.95 -0.03
CA ALA A 42 -13.58 11.14 1.28
C ALA A 42 -12.49 12.21 1.21
N HIS A 43 -12.52 13.14 2.16
CA HIS A 43 -11.46 14.12 2.34
C HIS A 43 -10.51 13.62 3.43
N VAL A 44 -9.22 13.52 3.12
CA VAL A 44 -8.19 13.11 4.09
C VAL A 44 -7.08 14.14 4.13
N THR A 45 -6.84 14.68 5.33
CA THR A 45 -5.75 15.62 5.58
C THR A 45 -4.49 14.86 5.99
N PHE A 46 -3.46 14.84 5.14
CA PHE A 46 -2.19 14.18 5.46
C PHE A 46 -1.25 15.10 6.25
N THR A 47 -1.20 14.95 7.57
CA THR A 47 -0.41 15.82 8.46
C THR A 47 0.05 15.11 9.73
N THR A 48 1.15 15.59 10.31
CA THR A 48 1.59 15.25 11.68
C THR A 48 1.16 16.27 12.72
N ARG A 49 0.66 17.43 12.30
CA ARG A 49 0.11 18.46 13.18
C ARG A 49 -1.27 18.01 13.69
N ARG A 50 -1.72 18.62 14.79
CA ARG A 50 -3.09 18.44 15.30
C ARG A 50 -4.12 19.27 14.55
N GLU A 51 -3.67 20.15 13.65
CA GLU A 51 -4.52 20.99 12.80
C GLU A 51 -5.17 20.14 11.70
N THR A 52 -6.47 20.36 11.49
CA THR A 52 -7.23 19.81 10.37
C THR A 52 -7.39 20.85 9.27
N CYS A 53 -7.52 20.40 8.03
CA CYS A 53 -7.97 21.29 6.96
C CYS A 53 -9.48 21.57 7.14
N PRO A 54 -9.95 22.78 6.82
CA PRO A 54 -11.37 23.07 6.72
C PRO A 54 -12.11 22.11 5.77
N GLU A 55 -13.44 22.09 5.91
CA GLU A 55 -14.32 21.26 5.11
C GLU A 55 -14.32 21.70 3.63
N VAL A 56 -14.49 20.71 2.74
CA VAL A 56 -14.64 20.93 1.30
C VAL A 56 -15.99 20.39 0.84
N SER A 57 -16.53 21.01 -0.20
CA SER A 57 -17.83 20.63 -0.75
C SER A 57 -17.74 20.28 -2.22
N LEU A 58 -18.61 19.38 -2.66
CA LEU A 58 -18.81 19.01 -4.07
C LEU A 58 -20.31 18.99 -4.33
N ASN A 59 -20.78 19.67 -5.38
CA ASN A 59 -22.21 19.82 -5.67
C ASN A 59 -23.02 20.40 -4.50
N GLY A 60 -22.42 21.29 -3.70
CA GLY A 60 -23.06 21.88 -2.52
C GLY A 60 -23.21 20.93 -1.33
N GLN A 61 -22.76 19.68 -1.43
CA GLN A 61 -22.69 18.74 -0.30
C GLN A 61 -21.28 18.69 0.26
N GLN A 62 -21.18 18.67 1.59
CA GLN A 62 -19.91 18.52 2.27
C GLN A 62 -19.36 17.09 2.10
N ILE A 63 -18.08 16.98 1.75
CA ILE A 63 -17.40 15.69 1.67
C ILE A 63 -16.98 15.28 3.09
N PRO A 64 -17.32 14.07 3.55
CA PRO A 64 -16.95 13.63 4.89
C PRO A 64 -15.43 13.55 5.04
N GLN A 65 -14.93 14.09 6.14
CA GLN A 65 -13.53 13.95 6.51
C GLN A 65 -13.28 12.55 7.10
N SER A 66 -12.18 11.92 6.67
CA SER A 66 -11.78 10.60 7.12
C SER A 66 -10.31 10.58 7.50
N GLU A 67 -9.97 9.71 8.45
CA GLU A 67 -8.59 9.42 8.84
C GLU A 67 -7.88 8.46 7.89
N VAL A 68 -8.66 7.76 7.05
CA VAL A 68 -8.16 6.75 6.12
C VAL A 68 -8.85 6.91 4.77
N ALA A 69 -8.05 7.02 3.70
CA ALA A 69 -8.52 6.92 2.33
C ALA A 69 -8.17 5.55 1.76
N LYS A 70 -9.13 4.90 1.08
CA LYS A 70 -8.84 3.74 0.23
C LYS A 70 -8.80 4.18 -1.22
N TYR A 71 -7.66 3.99 -1.88
CA TYR A 71 -7.48 4.32 -3.29
C TYR A 71 -6.80 3.16 -4.00
N LEU A 72 -7.42 2.66 -5.08
CA LEU A 72 -6.96 1.50 -5.85
C LEU A 72 -6.58 0.30 -4.96
N GLY A 73 -7.37 0.01 -3.92
CA GLY A 73 -7.10 -1.12 -3.01
C GLY A 73 -6.01 -0.88 -1.95
N VAL A 74 -5.31 0.25 -1.98
CA VAL A 74 -4.34 0.66 -0.95
C VAL A 74 -5.01 1.58 0.07
N HIS A 75 -4.68 1.41 1.35
CA HIS A 75 -5.22 2.26 2.43
C HIS A 75 -4.14 3.26 2.87
N PHE A 76 -4.47 4.55 2.82
CA PHE A 76 -3.62 5.65 3.23
C PHE A 76 -4.19 6.23 4.52
N ASP A 77 -3.50 6.04 5.64
CA ASP A 77 -3.81 6.72 6.90
C ASP A 77 -3.29 8.17 6.87
N HIS A 78 -3.91 9.10 7.61
CA HIS A 78 -3.54 10.52 7.63
C HIS A 78 -2.04 10.76 7.95
N ARG A 79 -1.40 9.83 8.67
CA ARG A 79 0.03 9.87 9.01
C ARG A 79 0.94 9.10 8.06
N LEU A 80 0.39 8.44 7.03
CA LEU A 80 1.10 7.56 6.10
C LEU A 80 2.01 6.56 6.83
N THR A 81 1.51 5.93 7.87
CA THR A 81 2.20 4.86 8.62
C THR A 81 2.03 3.49 7.99
N TRP A 82 1.04 3.35 7.10
CA TRP A 82 0.61 2.10 6.47
C TRP A 82 0.05 1.06 7.45
N LYS A 83 -0.19 1.44 8.72
CA LYS A 83 -0.68 0.52 9.75
C LYS A 83 -2.02 -0.10 9.36
N THR A 84 -2.98 0.73 8.94
CA THR A 84 -4.30 0.27 8.49
C THR A 84 -4.20 -0.63 7.28
N HIS A 85 -3.37 -0.28 6.30
CA HIS A 85 -3.13 -1.12 5.13
C HIS A 85 -2.57 -2.48 5.52
N ILE A 86 -1.48 -2.52 6.29
CA ILE A 86 -0.81 -3.76 6.67
C ILE A 86 -1.74 -4.66 7.50
N PHE A 87 -2.53 -4.10 8.42
CA PHE A 87 -3.47 -4.88 9.21
C PHE A 87 -4.60 -5.47 8.35
N THR A 88 -5.18 -4.67 7.45
CA THR A 88 -6.22 -5.14 6.52
C THR A 88 -5.67 -6.22 5.57
N THR A 89 -4.49 -6.01 5.00
CA THR A 89 -3.77 -6.98 4.16
C THR A 89 -3.49 -8.27 4.94
N ARG A 90 -3.01 -8.18 6.18
CA ARG A 90 -2.79 -9.34 7.06
C ARG A 90 -4.07 -10.14 7.32
N LYS A 91 -5.21 -9.45 7.52
CA LYS A 91 -6.53 -10.07 7.68
C LYS A 91 -6.97 -10.78 6.39
N GLN A 92 -6.86 -10.11 5.25
CA GLN A 92 -7.18 -10.70 3.94
C GLN A 92 -6.31 -11.92 3.62
N PHE A 93 -5.01 -11.83 3.92
CA PHE A 93 -4.06 -12.92 3.75
C PHE A 93 -4.45 -14.12 4.62
N GLY A 94 -4.86 -13.89 5.87
CA GLY A 94 -5.38 -14.95 6.75
C GLY A 94 -6.69 -15.58 6.26
N LEU A 95 -7.63 -14.77 5.76
CA LEU A 95 -8.88 -15.27 5.18
C LEU A 95 -8.63 -16.12 3.93
N LYS A 96 -7.70 -15.69 3.06
CA LYS A 96 -7.31 -16.45 1.86
C LYS A 96 -6.62 -17.76 2.23
N LEU A 97 -5.72 -17.74 3.21
CA LEU A 97 -5.08 -18.94 3.75
C LEU A 97 -6.13 -19.92 4.29
N ARG A 98 -7.11 -19.46 5.06
CA ARG A 98 -8.16 -20.32 5.62
C ARG A 98 -8.94 -21.07 4.54
N LYS A 99 -9.27 -20.39 3.42
CA LYS A 99 -9.94 -21.02 2.27
C LYS A 99 -9.10 -22.12 1.60
N LEU A 100 -7.77 -22.00 1.67
CA LEU A 100 -6.81 -22.93 1.07
C LEU A 100 -6.17 -23.87 2.10
N PHE A 101 -6.64 -23.84 3.35
CA PHE A 101 -5.99 -24.56 4.44
C PHE A 101 -5.95 -26.06 4.20
N TRP A 102 -7.02 -26.61 3.61
CA TRP A 102 -7.13 -28.03 3.28
C TRP A 102 -6.09 -28.49 2.25
N LEU A 103 -5.58 -27.59 1.39
CA LEU A 103 -4.53 -27.88 0.41
C LEU A 103 -3.11 -27.73 0.97
N LEU A 104 -2.93 -26.81 1.92
CA LEU A 104 -1.61 -26.39 2.37
C LEU A 104 -1.18 -27.00 3.71
N ASN A 105 -2.10 -27.65 4.43
CA ASN A 105 -1.77 -28.29 5.69
C ASN A 105 -0.94 -29.58 5.50
N ARG A 106 -0.43 -30.13 6.61
CA ARG A 106 0.34 -31.38 6.65
C ARG A 106 -0.45 -32.63 6.23
N ARG A 107 -1.79 -32.61 6.32
CA ARG A 107 -2.65 -33.73 5.91
C ARG A 107 -2.87 -33.77 4.39
N SER A 108 -2.61 -32.68 3.69
CA SER A 108 -2.71 -32.60 2.25
C SER A 108 -1.63 -33.47 1.58
N ARG A 109 -2.07 -34.33 0.67
CA ARG A 109 -1.21 -35.20 -0.16
C ARG A 109 -0.51 -34.45 -1.30
N LEU A 110 -0.68 -33.14 -1.42
CA LEU A 110 0.03 -32.36 -2.43
C LEU A 110 1.54 -32.40 -2.19
N THR A 111 2.30 -32.48 -3.28
CA THR A 111 3.75 -32.31 -3.26
C THR A 111 4.14 -30.93 -2.74
N LEU A 112 5.35 -30.83 -2.17
CA LEU A 112 5.90 -29.57 -1.68
C LEU A 112 5.90 -28.50 -2.79
N GLU A 113 6.31 -28.87 -3.99
CA GLU A 113 6.34 -27.99 -5.17
C GLU A 113 4.97 -27.38 -5.47
N ASN A 114 3.91 -28.19 -5.46
CA ASN A 114 2.56 -27.72 -5.72
C ASN A 114 2.05 -26.81 -4.58
N LYS A 115 2.36 -27.12 -3.32
CA LYS A 115 2.03 -26.23 -2.19
C LYS A 115 2.76 -24.88 -2.31
N LEU A 116 4.03 -24.90 -2.69
CA LEU A 116 4.81 -23.69 -2.96
C LEU A 116 4.28 -22.91 -4.16
N LEU A 117 3.84 -23.59 -5.22
CA LEU A 117 3.23 -22.97 -6.38
C LEU A 117 1.96 -22.20 -5.98
N ILE A 118 1.08 -22.83 -5.18
CA ILE A 118 -0.12 -22.17 -4.62
C ILE A 118 0.28 -20.95 -3.78
N TYR A 119 1.32 -21.08 -2.95
CA TYR A 119 1.82 -19.95 -2.18
C TYR A 119 2.28 -18.79 -3.07
N LYS A 120 3.14 -19.07 -4.06
CA LYS A 120 3.74 -18.07 -4.96
C LYS A 120 2.69 -17.39 -5.85
N THR A 121 1.67 -18.13 -6.30
CA THR A 121 0.68 -17.65 -7.29
C THR A 121 -0.57 -17.04 -6.66
N ILE A 122 -1.04 -17.54 -5.50
CA ILE A 122 -2.33 -17.12 -4.92
C ILE A 122 -2.13 -16.32 -3.64
N LEU A 123 -1.24 -16.77 -2.76
CA LEU A 123 -1.08 -16.18 -1.43
C LEU A 123 -0.14 -14.98 -1.42
N LYS A 124 1.04 -15.11 -2.05
CA LYS A 124 2.06 -14.07 -2.13
C LYS A 124 1.52 -12.76 -2.73
N PRO A 125 0.72 -12.77 -3.83
CA PRO A 125 0.19 -11.54 -4.40
C PRO A 125 -0.69 -10.71 -3.45
N VAL A 126 -1.36 -11.35 -2.46
CA VAL A 126 -2.25 -10.65 -1.52
C VAL A 126 -1.50 -9.57 -0.75
N TRP A 127 -0.31 -9.89 -0.25
CA TRP A 127 0.52 -8.91 0.46
C TRP A 127 1.45 -8.16 -0.48
N ARG A 128 1.91 -8.77 -1.59
CA ARG A 128 2.80 -8.12 -2.56
C ARG A 128 2.18 -6.90 -3.25
N TYR A 129 0.86 -6.83 -3.34
CA TYR A 129 0.19 -5.68 -3.95
C TYR A 129 0.55 -4.37 -3.23
N GLY A 130 1.01 -3.36 -3.98
CA GLY A 130 1.41 -2.08 -3.43
C GLY A 130 2.69 -2.09 -2.59
N ILE A 131 3.52 -3.15 -2.65
CA ILE A 131 4.73 -3.29 -1.83
C ILE A 131 5.73 -2.15 -1.97
N GLN A 132 5.79 -1.51 -3.13
CA GLN A 132 6.61 -0.31 -3.35
C GLN A 132 6.18 0.83 -2.44
N LEU A 133 4.88 0.96 -2.16
CA LEU A 133 4.33 2.01 -1.30
C LEU A 133 4.44 1.62 0.18
N TRP A 134 3.75 0.56 0.60
CA TRP A 134 3.65 0.22 2.01
C TRP A 134 4.92 -0.46 2.57
N GLY A 135 5.80 -0.97 1.71
CA GLY A 135 7.11 -1.50 2.13
C GLY A 135 8.01 -0.44 2.76
N THR A 136 7.66 0.84 2.61
CA THR A 136 8.29 1.97 3.30
C THR A 136 7.87 2.13 4.77
N ALA A 137 6.95 1.31 5.26
CA ALA A 137 6.47 1.32 6.63
C ALA A 137 7.58 1.06 7.65
N ALA A 138 7.30 1.39 8.92
CA ALA A 138 8.19 1.03 10.02
C ALA A 138 8.43 -0.49 10.05
N ASN A 139 9.65 -0.89 10.41
CA ASN A 139 10.05 -2.29 10.49
C ASN A 139 9.05 -3.11 11.33
N SER A 140 8.59 -2.59 12.46
CA SER A 140 7.60 -3.25 13.32
C SER A 140 6.29 -3.60 12.60
N ASN A 141 5.84 -2.76 11.66
CA ASN A 141 4.66 -3.02 10.85
C ASN A 141 4.96 -4.07 9.76
N VAL A 142 6.09 -3.97 9.06
CA VAL A 142 6.50 -4.95 8.02
C VAL A 142 6.66 -6.36 8.63
N GLU A 143 7.19 -6.44 9.86
CA GLU A 143 7.36 -7.69 10.61
C GLU A 143 6.03 -8.41 10.90
N ILE A 144 4.88 -7.73 10.84
CA ILE A 144 3.56 -8.38 10.98
C ILE A 144 3.31 -9.33 9.80
N LEU A 145 3.65 -8.90 8.58
CA LEU A 145 3.50 -9.71 7.37
C LEU A 145 4.61 -10.76 7.26
N GLN A 146 5.86 -10.41 7.59
CA GLN A 146 6.98 -11.35 7.60
C GLN A 146 6.72 -12.54 8.52
N ARG A 147 6.34 -12.29 9.79
CA ARG A 147 6.00 -13.37 10.73
C ARG A 147 4.87 -14.27 10.22
N PHE A 148 3.89 -13.70 9.53
CA PHE A 148 2.79 -14.49 8.96
C PHE A 148 3.21 -15.29 7.72
N GLN A 149 4.06 -14.73 6.86
CA GLN A 149 4.70 -15.47 5.78
C GLN A 149 5.48 -16.67 6.33
N SER A 150 6.36 -16.46 7.33
CA SER A 150 7.14 -17.54 7.93
C SER A 150 6.25 -18.62 8.56
N LYS A 151 5.13 -18.24 9.20
CA LYS A 151 4.13 -19.19 9.71
C LYS A 151 3.55 -20.07 8.59
N ILE A 152 3.25 -19.48 7.43
CA ILE A 152 2.70 -20.23 6.29
C ILE A 152 3.76 -21.14 5.67
N LEU A 153 4.99 -20.66 5.49
CA LEU A 153 6.06 -21.47 4.94
C LEU A 153 6.34 -22.68 5.83
N ARG A 154 6.44 -22.49 7.15
CA ARG A 154 6.55 -23.59 8.13
C ARG A 154 5.44 -24.62 8.00
N MET A 155 4.20 -24.17 7.82
CA MET A 155 3.05 -25.06 7.65
C MET A 155 3.14 -25.86 6.34
N ILE A 156 3.65 -25.25 5.26
CA ILE A 156 3.81 -25.91 3.95
C ILE A 156 4.84 -27.04 4.02
N VAL A 157 5.96 -26.84 4.70
CA VAL A 157 7.03 -27.85 4.86
C VAL A 157 6.83 -28.78 6.07
N ASP A 158 5.82 -28.53 6.89
CA ASP A 158 5.62 -29.20 8.19
C ASP A 158 6.88 -29.18 9.08
N ALA A 159 7.55 -28.02 9.14
CA ALA A 159 8.86 -27.90 9.79
C ALA A 159 8.78 -28.01 11.32
N PRO A 160 9.71 -28.75 11.96
CA PRO A 160 9.79 -28.82 13.41
C PRO A 160 10.30 -27.51 14.02
N TRP A 161 10.13 -27.37 15.34
CA TRP A 161 10.37 -26.10 16.07
C TRP A 161 11.83 -25.63 16.03
N PHE A 162 12.79 -26.55 15.95
CA PHE A 162 14.23 -26.26 15.95
C PHE A 162 14.76 -25.78 14.60
N VAL A 163 14.00 -25.95 13.51
CA VAL A 163 14.38 -25.41 12.19
C VAL A 163 14.14 -23.91 12.19
N THR A 164 15.15 -23.12 11.84
CA THR A 164 15.03 -21.65 11.83
C THR A 164 14.19 -21.16 10.64
N ASN A 165 13.61 -19.96 10.75
CA ASN A 165 12.89 -19.37 9.61
C ASN A 165 13.84 -19.12 8.43
N ASP A 166 15.05 -18.70 8.71
CA ASP A 166 16.04 -18.34 7.70
C ASP A 166 16.46 -19.55 6.87
N THR A 167 16.62 -20.73 7.49
CA THR A 167 16.83 -21.99 6.78
C THR A 167 15.67 -22.29 5.83
N ILE A 168 14.42 -22.19 6.30
CA ILE A 168 13.23 -22.42 5.46
C ILE A 168 13.17 -21.46 4.28
N HIS A 169 13.44 -20.17 4.52
CA HIS A 169 13.45 -19.17 3.45
C HIS A 169 14.52 -19.46 2.39
N ARG A 170 15.72 -19.87 2.83
CA ARG A 170 16.85 -20.23 1.97
C ARG A 170 16.54 -21.45 1.12
N ASP A 171 16.11 -22.55 1.75
CA ASP A 171 15.87 -23.83 1.07
C ASP A 171 14.70 -23.73 0.07
N LEU A 172 13.64 -22.99 0.43
CA LEU A 172 12.49 -22.78 -0.45
C LEU A 172 12.72 -21.71 -1.52
N GLN A 173 13.85 -21.00 -1.45
CA GLN A 173 14.17 -19.83 -2.29
C GLN A 173 13.03 -18.80 -2.29
N VAL A 174 12.45 -18.56 -1.11
CA VAL A 174 11.38 -17.57 -0.94
C VAL A 174 11.97 -16.35 -0.22
N PRO A 175 12.09 -15.19 -0.88
CA PRO A 175 12.62 -14.00 -0.25
C PRO A 175 11.75 -13.54 0.93
N SER A 176 12.38 -12.87 1.89
CA SER A 176 11.67 -12.17 2.96
C SER A 176 10.84 -11.01 2.40
N VAL A 177 9.85 -10.53 3.16
CA VAL A 177 9.04 -9.35 2.76
C VAL A 177 9.94 -8.13 2.51
N LYS A 178 11.01 -7.98 3.31
CA LYS A 178 11.99 -6.89 3.16
C LYS A 178 12.80 -7.03 1.87
N GLU A 179 13.32 -8.21 1.58
CA GLU A 179 14.03 -8.47 0.31
C GLU A 179 13.13 -8.22 -0.91
N GLU A 180 11.87 -8.70 -0.86
CA GLU A 180 10.90 -8.41 -1.93
C GLU A 180 10.65 -6.92 -2.08
N THR A 181 10.54 -6.18 -0.98
CA THR A 181 10.40 -4.72 -1.01
C THR A 181 11.59 -4.09 -1.73
N LEU A 182 12.82 -4.47 -1.37
CA LEU A 182 14.04 -3.96 -2.00
C LEU A 182 14.07 -4.26 -3.51
N ASN A 183 13.78 -5.50 -3.90
CA ASN A 183 13.76 -5.90 -5.30
C ASN A 183 12.72 -5.10 -6.11
N TYR A 184 11.55 -4.89 -5.52
CA TYR A 184 10.48 -4.12 -6.15
C TYR A 184 10.79 -2.63 -6.28
N CYS A 185 11.46 -2.04 -5.29
CA CYS A 185 11.92 -0.66 -5.33
C CYS A 185 13.01 -0.48 -6.39
N LYS A 186 13.98 -1.41 -6.47
CA LYS A 186 15.03 -1.41 -7.50
C LYS A 186 14.43 -1.50 -8.91
N ASN A 187 13.58 -2.50 -9.15
CA ASN A 187 12.90 -2.68 -10.43
C ASN A 187 12.02 -1.46 -10.80
N TYR A 188 11.40 -0.82 -9.81
CA TYR A 188 10.63 0.41 -10.06
C TYR A 188 11.53 1.57 -10.49
N ARG A 189 12.66 1.78 -9.80
CA ARG A 189 13.65 2.80 -10.16
C ARG A 189 14.19 2.58 -11.57
N ASP A 190 14.54 1.34 -11.92
CA ASP A 190 15.10 1.03 -13.24
C ASP A 190 14.07 1.22 -14.35
N ARG A 191 12.80 0.88 -14.10
CA ARG A 191 11.70 1.18 -15.02
C ARG A 191 11.51 2.68 -15.22
N LEU A 192 11.57 3.47 -14.14
CA LEU A 192 11.43 4.93 -14.25
C LEU A 192 12.54 5.57 -15.08
N LYS A 193 13.79 5.08 -14.97
CA LYS A 193 14.93 5.56 -15.77
C LYS A 193 14.77 5.28 -17.27
N LYS A 194 14.16 4.15 -17.63
CA LYS A 194 13.94 3.74 -19.03
C LYS A 194 12.62 4.25 -19.60
N HIS A 195 11.79 4.90 -18.79
CA HIS A 195 10.44 5.27 -19.20
C HIS A 195 10.48 6.45 -20.20
N PRO A 196 9.75 6.39 -21.32
CA PRO A 196 9.80 7.43 -22.36
C PRO A 196 9.23 8.78 -21.92
N ASN A 197 8.29 8.77 -20.99
CA ASN A 197 7.69 10.00 -20.46
C ASN A 197 8.69 10.80 -19.62
N ILE A 198 9.06 11.99 -20.09
CA ILE A 198 10.01 12.91 -19.45
C ILE A 198 9.58 13.30 -18.02
N PHE A 199 8.27 13.33 -17.73
CA PHE A 199 7.77 13.67 -16.39
C PHE A 199 8.09 12.61 -15.33
N THR A 200 8.45 11.37 -15.70
CA THR A 200 8.88 10.36 -14.72
C THR A 200 10.20 10.75 -14.04
N ALA A 201 11.04 11.53 -14.71
CA ALA A 201 12.28 12.05 -14.12
C ALA A 201 11.99 12.92 -12.88
N ASN A 202 10.86 13.62 -12.84
CA ASN A 202 10.46 14.42 -11.69
C ASN A 202 10.08 13.56 -10.48
N LEU A 203 9.68 12.30 -10.66
CA LEU A 203 9.42 11.38 -9.56
C LEU A 203 10.70 10.89 -8.87
N MET A 204 11.83 10.95 -9.57
CA MET A 204 13.14 10.55 -9.02
C MET A 204 13.84 11.69 -8.27
N LYS A 205 13.45 12.95 -8.51
CA LYS A 205 14.03 14.10 -7.82
C LYS A 205 13.64 14.07 -6.34
N PRO A 206 14.60 14.16 -5.40
CA PRO A 206 14.27 14.26 -3.99
C PRO A 206 13.47 15.56 -3.77
N ARG A 207 12.28 15.45 -3.16
CA ARG A 207 11.52 16.64 -2.78
C ARG A 207 12.27 17.37 -1.67
N SER A 208 12.52 18.67 -1.85
CA SER A 208 13.20 19.55 -0.90
C SER A 208 12.49 19.63 0.45
N ILE A 209 11.16 19.51 0.46
CA ILE A 209 10.32 19.55 1.67
C ILE A 209 9.66 18.19 1.87
N ARG A 210 10.18 17.40 2.83
CA ARG A 210 9.55 16.16 3.30
C ARG A 210 8.78 16.43 4.61
N ARG A 211 7.60 17.04 4.50
CA ARG A 211 6.77 17.44 5.67
C ARG A 211 6.43 16.23 6.56
N LEU A 212 6.04 15.11 5.94
CA LEU A 212 5.96 13.81 6.60
C LEU A 212 7.32 13.14 6.40
N LYS A 213 8.17 13.09 7.43
CA LYS A 213 9.51 12.46 7.42
C LYS A 213 9.43 10.94 7.20
N LYS A 214 8.84 10.50 6.09
CA LYS A 214 8.62 9.10 5.73
C LYS A 214 9.66 8.67 4.71
N LYS A 215 10.06 7.41 4.82
CA LYS A 215 10.91 6.78 3.81
C LYS A 215 10.13 6.69 2.51
N ILE A 216 10.78 7.00 1.41
CA ILE A 216 10.26 6.74 0.06
C ILE A 216 10.93 5.49 -0.51
N PRO A 217 10.38 4.87 -1.56
CA PRO A 217 10.93 3.64 -2.14
C PRO A 217 12.42 3.74 -2.50
N PHE A 218 12.87 4.94 -2.88
CA PHE A 218 14.27 5.21 -3.25
C PHE A 218 15.23 5.30 -2.07
N ASP A 219 14.75 5.60 -0.86
CA ASP A 219 15.60 5.67 0.34
C ASP A 219 16.13 4.29 0.77
N PHE A 220 15.58 3.21 0.20
CA PHE A 220 15.98 1.82 0.49
C PHE A 220 17.09 1.30 -0.43
N ILE A 221 17.48 2.05 -1.46
CA ILE A 221 18.42 1.61 -2.51
C ILE A 221 19.84 2.14 -2.24
N HIS A 222 20.01 2.96 -1.20
CA HIS A 222 21.27 3.56 -0.77
C HIS A 222 21.87 2.83 0.42
#